data_AF-A0A1V4RX08-F1
#
_entry.id   AF-A0A1V4RX08-F1
#
_cell.length_a   1.000
_cell.length_b   1.000
_cell.length_c   1.000
_cell.angle_alpha   90.00
_cell.angle_beta   90.00
_cell.angle_gamma   90.00
#
_symmetry.space_group_name_H-M   'P 1'
#
loop_
_entity.id
_entity.type
_entity.pdbx_description
1 polymer ?
#
loop_
_entity_poly.entity_id
_entity_poly.type
_entity_poly.pdbx_seq_one_letter_code
_entity_poly.pdbx_strand_id
1 'polypeptide(L)'
;MLQGCASFNPKPIDSVPFKEHAQTRKDSVMRVTCAILTYEDSQAIFDIDLEHRWMQAVWIEVENNDDRPYWLLSTMMDPNYFAPDEVAYSSRFFMSEKANEKMVKYFRKLNFKNPIFPGTVRSGFIFVNQDEGDKEINVELLAHERMEEFDFFFSVPGLRAHTFFDLEKHYPAEQIREVEEEILRLTLQKMPCCTTNKDGTINGDPLNLVLIGNPRDLFPAFVRRGWHPAEETYSGSIWKTIKSFLFGNRYRYSPVSPLYLFDRKQDIALQKARGTIHQRNHLRLWITPLKFKGKHVWVGQVSRDIGIRFTTKSSDLVTHKIDPDVDEARNGLAEDLLFSQGLVKVGYVKGVGLSTSDNPQKNLTDDTYFTDGLRLVLMLDRRSIPIREVQFFHWDNPLSNARALDLTK
;
A
#
# COMPACT_ATOMS: atom_id res chain seq x y z
N MET A 1 -4.38 26.72 -40.07
CA MET A 1 -4.14 26.46 -38.64
C MET A 1 -2.64 26.46 -38.42
N LEU A 2 -2.13 27.35 -37.56
CA LEU A 2 -0.71 27.53 -37.29
C LEU A 2 -0.07 26.24 -36.77
N GLN A 3 0.88 25.68 -37.53
CA GLN A 3 1.83 24.69 -37.03
C GLN A 3 2.81 25.42 -36.12
N GLY A 4 2.53 25.48 -34.82
CA GLY A 4 3.54 25.84 -33.84
C GLY A 4 4.59 24.73 -33.79
N CYS A 5 5.84 25.05 -34.12
CA CYS A 5 6.97 24.12 -33.94
C CYS A 5 7.04 23.72 -32.47
N ALA A 6 6.66 22.49 -32.16
CA ALA A 6 6.79 21.96 -30.81
C ALA A 6 8.27 21.94 -30.42
N SER A 7 8.60 22.62 -29.32
CA SER A 7 9.97 22.82 -28.85
C SER A 7 10.08 22.42 -27.38
N PHE A 8 11.23 21.83 -27.03
CA PHE A 8 11.53 21.33 -25.68
C PHE A 8 12.34 22.35 -24.89
N ASN A 9 11.72 22.98 -23.90
CA ASN A 9 12.24 24.13 -23.14
C ASN A 9 12.10 23.96 -21.61
N PRO A 10 12.77 22.97 -21.01
CA PRO A 10 12.76 22.80 -19.56
C PRO A 10 13.44 23.99 -18.87
N LYS A 11 12.93 24.36 -17.68
CA LYS A 11 13.61 25.30 -16.79
C LYS A 11 14.83 24.64 -16.15
N PRO A 12 15.90 25.39 -15.84
CA PRO A 12 17.01 24.87 -15.06
C PRO A 12 16.54 24.30 -13.72
N ILE A 13 17.01 23.10 -13.36
CA ILE A 13 16.62 22.42 -12.12
C ILE A 13 16.81 23.30 -10.88
N ASP A 14 17.90 24.05 -10.80
CA ASP A 14 18.23 24.90 -9.66
C ASP A 14 17.32 26.13 -9.52
N SER A 15 16.51 26.44 -10.54
CA SER A 15 15.52 27.52 -10.52
C SER A 15 14.15 27.10 -9.98
N VAL A 16 13.94 25.79 -9.74
CA VAL A 16 12.66 25.22 -9.31
C VAL A 16 12.77 24.83 -7.83
N PRO A 17 11.89 25.33 -6.94
CA PRO A 17 12.02 25.18 -5.49
C PRO A 17 11.52 23.81 -4.95
N PHE A 18 11.52 22.75 -5.76
CA PHE A 18 11.00 21.43 -5.36
C PHE A 18 11.68 20.84 -4.11
N LYS A 19 12.91 21.30 -3.79
CA LYS A 19 13.64 20.88 -2.58
C LYS A 19 13.06 21.45 -1.28
N GLU A 20 12.18 22.45 -1.32
CA GLU A 20 11.55 23.03 -0.13
C GLU A 20 10.67 22.02 0.62
N HIS A 21 10.13 21.02 -0.09
CA HIS A 21 9.33 19.94 0.47
C HIS A 21 10.13 18.63 0.64
N ALA A 22 11.46 18.69 0.49
CA ALA A 22 12.31 17.52 0.65
C ALA A 22 12.34 17.05 2.11
N GLN A 23 12.43 15.74 2.28
CA GLN A 23 12.65 15.11 3.58
C GLN A 23 14.05 14.53 3.61
N THR A 24 14.74 14.71 4.74
CA THR A 24 16.05 14.10 4.98
C THR A 24 15.95 13.03 6.06
N ARG A 25 16.65 11.92 5.85
CA ARG A 25 16.91 10.88 6.84
C ARG A 25 18.42 10.66 6.91
N LYS A 26 18.90 10.23 8.06
CA LYS A 26 20.31 9.95 8.28
C LYS A 26 20.48 8.78 9.22
N ASP A 27 21.53 8.01 9.00
CA ASP A 27 22.04 7.02 9.93
C ASP A 27 23.49 7.39 10.33
N SER A 28 24.27 6.40 10.79
CA SER A 28 25.67 6.60 11.17
C SER A 28 26.62 6.90 10.00
N VAL A 29 26.30 6.47 8.79
CA VAL A 29 27.20 6.47 7.62
C VAL A 29 26.63 7.19 6.40
N MET A 30 25.35 7.56 6.42
CA MET A 30 24.67 8.15 5.28
C MET A 30 23.67 9.23 5.66
N ARG A 31 23.52 10.17 4.74
CA ARG A 31 22.41 11.13 4.71
C ARG A 31 21.70 11.01 3.37
N VAL A 32 20.42 10.68 3.41
CA VAL A 32 19.55 10.57 2.23
C VAL A 32 18.50 11.66 2.29
N THR A 33 18.40 12.44 1.22
CA THR A 33 17.34 13.44 1.04
C THR A 33 16.49 13.03 -0.15
N CYS A 34 15.17 13.06 0.02
CA CYS A 34 14.20 12.69 -0.99
C CYS A 34 13.18 13.81 -1.18
N ALA A 35 12.77 14.07 -2.42
CA ALA A 35 11.67 14.97 -2.74
C ALA A 35 10.81 14.35 -3.85
N ILE A 36 9.49 14.47 -3.73
CA ILE A 36 8.55 14.10 -4.78
C ILE A 36 8.13 15.38 -5.49
N LEU A 37 8.28 15.41 -6.81
CA LEU A 37 7.90 16.61 -7.56
C LEU A 37 6.38 16.73 -7.62
N THR A 38 5.93 17.97 -7.45
CA THR A 38 4.55 18.36 -7.77
C THR A 38 4.33 18.33 -9.28
N TYR A 39 3.08 18.50 -9.71
CA TYR A 39 2.73 18.71 -11.11
C TYR A 39 3.49 19.91 -11.70
N GLU A 40 3.48 21.03 -10.98
CA GLU A 40 4.12 22.27 -11.41
C GLU A 40 5.64 22.13 -11.50
N ASP A 41 6.26 21.46 -10.54
CA ASP A 41 7.70 21.19 -10.56
C ASP A 41 8.08 20.27 -11.72
N SER A 42 7.29 19.22 -11.95
CA SER A 42 7.51 18.26 -13.04
C SER A 42 7.39 18.95 -14.40
N GLN A 43 6.32 19.72 -14.61
CA GLN A 43 6.12 20.49 -15.83
C GLN A 43 7.25 21.51 -16.05
N ALA A 44 7.72 22.18 -14.99
CA ALA A 44 8.81 23.14 -15.07
C ALA A 44 10.16 22.48 -15.41
N ILE A 45 10.50 21.38 -14.76
CA ILE A 45 11.81 20.72 -14.89
C ILE A 45 11.88 19.90 -16.17
N PHE A 46 10.80 19.24 -16.56
CA PHE A 46 10.79 18.27 -17.66
C PHE A 46 10.02 18.75 -18.90
N ASP A 47 9.33 19.89 -18.86
CA ASP A 47 8.54 20.42 -19.97
C ASP A 47 7.50 19.42 -20.52
N ILE A 48 7.06 18.50 -19.67
CA ILE A 48 6.06 17.47 -19.98
C ILE A 48 5.13 17.24 -18.79
N ASP A 49 3.91 16.83 -19.12
CA ASP A 49 2.88 16.48 -18.16
C ASP A 49 3.03 14.99 -17.78
N LEU A 50 3.77 14.75 -16.68
CA LEU A 50 3.97 13.39 -16.15
C LEU A 50 2.70 12.82 -15.50
N GLU A 51 1.90 13.68 -14.87
CA GLU A 51 0.72 13.29 -14.09
C GLU A 51 -0.37 12.68 -14.97
N HIS A 52 -0.73 13.31 -16.10
CA HIS A 52 -1.72 12.72 -17.03
C HIS A 52 -1.26 11.40 -17.65
N ARG A 53 0.02 11.05 -17.47
CA ARG A 53 0.63 9.79 -17.92
C ARG A 53 0.80 8.78 -16.78
N TRP A 54 0.29 9.08 -15.59
CA TRP A 54 0.40 8.26 -14.38
C TRP A 54 1.87 8.02 -13.96
N MET A 55 2.74 9.01 -14.22
CA MET A 55 4.15 8.99 -13.86
C MET A 55 4.44 10.09 -12.84
N GLN A 56 5.42 9.83 -11.97
CA GLN A 56 5.87 10.80 -10.97
C GLN A 56 7.39 10.78 -10.87
N ALA A 57 7.99 11.96 -10.78
CA ALA A 57 9.44 12.10 -10.63
C ALA A 57 9.82 12.23 -9.15
N VAL A 58 10.72 11.35 -8.71
CA VAL A 58 11.27 11.34 -7.35
C VAL A 58 12.74 11.74 -7.43
N TRP A 59 13.09 12.85 -6.80
CA TRP A 59 14.47 13.30 -6.67
C TRP A 59 15.10 12.72 -5.40
N ILE A 60 16.31 12.19 -5.55
CA ILE A 60 17.06 11.57 -4.45
C ILE A 60 18.46 12.17 -4.44
N GLU A 61 18.96 12.45 -3.25
CA GLU A 61 20.35 12.80 -2.99
C GLU A 61 20.89 11.93 -1.85
N VAL A 62 22.02 11.28 -2.10
CA VAL A 62 22.71 10.43 -1.13
C VAL A 62 24.10 11.01 -0.90
N GLU A 63 24.38 11.36 0.35
CA GLU A 63 25.73 11.61 0.84
C GLU A 63 26.24 10.33 1.51
N ASN A 64 27.29 9.74 0.92
CA ASN A 64 27.91 8.53 1.42
C ASN A 64 29.14 8.87 2.25
N ASN A 65 29.03 8.75 3.57
CA ASN A 65 30.12 8.93 4.52
C ASN A 65 30.75 7.59 4.97
N ASP A 66 30.40 6.47 4.32
CA ASP A 66 31.04 5.16 4.51
C ASP A 66 32.32 5.02 3.66
N ASP A 67 33.08 3.96 3.90
CA ASP A 67 34.26 3.56 3.12
C ASP A 67 33.94 2.66 1.92
N ARG A 68 32.67 2.26 1.75
CA ARG A 68 32.18 1.38 0.67
C ARG A 68 31.42 2.16 -0.40
N PRO A 69 31.49 1.74 -1.67
CA PRO A 69 30.55 2.19 -2.69
C PRO A 69 29.17 1.54 -2.49
N TYR A 70 28.11 2.30 -2.77
CA TYR A 70 26.73 1.83 -2.69
C TYR A 70 26.00 1.94 -4.02
N TRP A 71 25.01 1.07 -4.21
CA TRP A 71 24.10 1.06 -5.35
C TRP A 71 22.67 1.28 -4.85
N LEU A 72 22.02 2.30 -5.40
CA LEU A 72 20.59 2.50 -5.23
C LEU A 72 19.81 1.48 -6.07
N LEU A 73 18.90 0.74 -5.41
CA LEU A 73 18.05 -0.24 -6.05
C LEU A 73 16.72 0.38 -6.47
N SER A 74 16.65 0.93 -7.70
CA SER A 74 15.43 1.59 -8.21
C SER A 74 14.19 0.68 -8.20
N THR A 75 14.36 -0.62 -8.39
CA THR A 75 13.27 -1.61 -8.39
C THR A 75 12.64 -1.82 -7.01
N MET A 76 13.32 -1.45 -5.92
CA MET A 76 12.77 -1.51 -4.57
C MET A 76 11.88 -0.30 -4.27
N MET A 77 12.14 0.83 -4.94
CA MET A 77 11.27 2.00 -4.88
C MET A 77 9.97 1.78 -5.67
N ASP A 78 10.09 1.27 -6.90
CA ASP A 78 8.95 0.85 -7.71
C ASP A 78 9.40 -0.26 -8.68
N PRO A 79 8.86 -1.49 -8.59
CA PRO A 79 9.23 -2.57 -9.51
C PRO A 79 8.84 -2.29 -10.96
N ASN A 80 7.90 -1.36 -11.18
CA ASN A 80 7.45 -0.89 -12.49
C ASN A 80 7.89 0.56 -12.75
N TYR A 81 9.05 0.98 -12.22
CA TYR A 81 9.64 2.28 -12.52
C TYR A 81 9.92 2.43 -14.03
N PHE A 82 9.97 3.68 -14.49
CA PHE A 82 10.16 4.01 -15.91
C PHE A 82 11.61 4.39 -16.19
N ALA A 83 12.16 3.87 -17.28
CA ALA A 83 13.46 4.33 -17.76
C ALA A 83 13.36 5.79 -18.27
N PRO A 84 14.41 6.62 -18.12
CA PRO A 84 14.36 8.03 -18.57
C PRO A 84 14.00 8.16 -20.05
N ASP A 85 14.43 7.21 -20.87
CA ASP A 85 14.13 7.19 -22.30
C ASP A 85 12.67 6.80 -22.61
N GLU A 86 12.08 5.94 -21.79
CA GLU A 86 10.66 5.57 -21.90
C GLU A 86 9.76 6.76 -21.60
N VAL A 87 10.10 7.51 -20.55
CA VAL A 87 9.40 8.74 -20.19
C VAL A 87 9.51 9.77 -21.32
N ALA A 88 10.72 10.01 -21.83
CA ALA A 88 10.93 10.92 -22.96
C ALA A 88 10.18 10.46 -24.22
N TYR A 89 10.19 9.16 -24.53
CA TYR A 89 9.49 8.61 -25.69
C TYR A 89 7.97 8.77 -25.60
N SER A 90 7.40 8.62 -24.40
CA SER A 90 5.96 8.79 -24.16
C SER A 90 5.46 10.20 -24.54
N SER A 91 6.33 11.21 -24.44
CA SER A 91 6.02 12.63 -24.66
C SER A 91 6.65 13.20 -25.94
N ARG A 92 7.01 12.32 -26.89
CA ARG A 92 7.66 12.75 -28.14
C ARG A 92 6.80 13.75 -28.93
N PHE A 93 7.47 14.76 -29.47
CA PHE A 93 6.87 15.71 -30.39
C PHE A 93 6.80 15.13 -31.81
N PHE A 94 5.64 15.27 -32.46
CA PHE A 94 5.44 14.83 -33.84
C PHE A 94 6.33 15.66 -34.80
N MET A 95 7.06 14.97 -35.68
CA MET A 95 7.96 15.57 -36.68
C MET A 95 9.03 16.54 -36.12
N SER A 96 9.45 16.39 -34.86
CA SER A 96 10.49 17.24 -34.24
C SER A 96 11.64 16.41 -33.66
N GLU A 97 12.43 15.78 -34.54
CA GLU A 97 13.53 14.87 -34.18
C GLU A 97 14.56 15.53 -33.26
N LYS A 98 15.02 16.75 -33.59
CA LYS A 98 15.99 17.49 -32.78
C LYS A 98 15.50 17.79 -31.37
N ALA A 99 14.21 18.12 -31.21
CA ALA A 99 13.62 18.36 -29.89
C ALA A 99 13.53 17.05 -29.09
N ASN A 100 13.16 15.94 -29.72
CA ASN A 100 13.10 14.62 -29.10
C ASN A 100 14.49 14.14 -28.66
N GLU A 101 15.54 14.31 -29.50
CA GLU A 101 16.91 14.00 -29.10
C GLU A 101 17.39 14.83 -27.92
N LYS A 102 17.06 16.13 -27.90
CA LYS A 102 17.37 17.04 -26.79
C LYS A 102 16.67 16.58 -25.51
N MET A 103 15.41 16.16 -25.60
CA MET A 103 14.63 15.61 -24.49
C MET A 103 15.29 14.35 -23.93
N VAL A 104 15.58 13.34 -24.76
CA VAL A 104 16.23 12.09 -24.33
C VAL A 104 17.56 12.38 -23.61
N LYS A 105 18.42 13.25 -24.18
CA LYS A 105 19.69 13.65 -23.55
C LYS A 105 19.47 14.33 -22.19
N TYR A 106 18.43 15.16 -22.07
CA TYR A 106 18.11 15.86 -20.84
C TYR A 106 17.61 14.91 -19.74
N PHE A 107 16.70 13.99 -20.05
CA PHE A 107 16.23 12.96 -19.11
C PHE A 107 17.37 12.07 -18.62
N ARG A 108 18.23 11.58 -19.52
CA ARG A 108 19.44 10.80 -19.15
C ARG A 108 20.45 11.58 -18.31
N LYS A 109 20.49 12.92 -18.45
CA LYS A 109 21.37 13.78 -17.65
C LYS A 109 20.87 13.85 -16.21
N LEU A 110 19.56 13.98 -16.02
CA LEU A 110 18.93 14.15 -14.71
C LEU A 110 18.68 12.82 -13.98
N ASN A 111 18.66 11.70 -14.68
CA ASN A 111 18.51 10.37 -14.08
C ASN A 111 19.57 10.11 -13.00
N PHE A 112 19.16 9.50 -11.89
CA PHE A 112 20.09 9.01 -10.86
C PHE A 112 21.04 7.98 -11.47
N LYS A 113 22.33 8.05 -11.13
CA LYS A 113 23.34 7.13 -11.68
C LYS A 113 24.01 6.41 -10.52
N ASN A 114 24.20 5.10 -10.64
CA ASN A 114 25.06 4.36 -9.74
C ASN A 114 26.54 4.36 -10.23
N PRO A 115 27.50 3.98 -9.38
CA PRO A 115 27.40 3.86 -7.92
C PRO A 115 27.53 5.22 -7.22
N ILE A 116 27.26 5.24 -5.91
CA ILE A 116 27.60 6.33 -4.98
C ILE A 116 28.92 5.97 -4.31
N PHE A 117 30.01 6.66 -4.68
CA PHE A 117 31.35 6.37 -4.17
C PHE A 117 31.54 6.89 -2.73
N PRO A 118 32.49 6.31 -1.97
CA PRO A 118 32.87 6.80 -0.64
C PRO A 118 33.20 8.29 -0.63
N GLY A 119 32.70 9.02 0.37
CA GLY A 119 32.95 10.46 0.55
C GLY A 119 32.32 11.37 -0.51
N THR A 120 31.38 10.86 -1.32
CA THR A 120 30.72 11.64 -2.38
C THR A 120 29.25 11.89 -2.09
N VAL A 121 28.74 12.99 -2.66
CA VAL A 121 27.31 13.28 -2.75
C VAL A 121 26.85 13.01 -4.18
N ARG A 122 25.74 12.29 -4.32
CA ARG A 122 25.19 11.96 -5.63
C ARG A 122 23.68 12.14 -5.62
N SER A 123 23.17 12.81 -6.65
CA SER A 123 21.74 13.05 -6.80
C SER A 123 21.24 12.85 -8.21
N GLY A 124 19.93 12.70 -8.34
CA GLY A 124 19.24 12.54 -9.60
C GLY A 124 17.80 12.06 -9.41
N PHE A 125 17.12 11.83 -10.51
CA PHE A 125 15.71 11.42 -10.53
C PHE A 125 15.54 9.94 -10.81
N ILE A 126 14.49 9.38 -10.22
CA ILE A 126 13.85 8.13 -10.61
C ILE A 126 12.41 8.45 -10.99
N PHE A 127 11.92 7.86 -12.08
CA PHE A 127 10.55 8.01 -12.52
C PHE A 127 9.76 6.78 -12.09
N VAL A 128 8.73 6.98 -11.29
CA VAL A 128 7.91 5.92 -10.69
C VAL A 128 6.45 6.10 -11.12
N ASN A 129 5.61 5.12 -10.84
CA ASN A 129 4.17 5.26 -11.00
C ASN A 129 3.64 6.34 -10.03
N GLN A 130 2.70 7.13 -10.51
CA GLN A 130 2.02 8.09 -9.64
C GLN A 130 1.14 7.35 -8.61
N ASP A 131 1.23 7.79 -7.36
CA ASP A 131 0.30 7.39 -6.32
C ASP A 131 -0.55 8.60 -5.88
N GLU A 132 -1.77 8.33 -5.41
CA GLU A 132 -2.68 9.35 -4.87
C GLU A 132 -2.78 9.18 -3.34
N GLY A 133 -2.86 10.26 -2.58
CA GLY A 133 -3.01 10.21 -1.11
C GLY A 133 -1.67 10.15 -0.40
N ASP A 134 -1.27 8.97 0.08
CA ASP A 134 0.04 8.78 0.70
C ASP A 134 0.97 8.02 -0.24
N LYS A 135 2.17 8.57 -0.42
CA LYS A 135 3.24 7.92 -1.17
C LYS A 135 4.40 7.58 -0.25
N GLU A 136 4.69 6.30 -0.14
CA GLU A 136 5.93 5.81 0.43
C GLU A 136 7.02 5.80 -0.62
N ILE A 137 8.19 6.32 -0.26
CA ILE A 137 9.41 6.13 -1.03
C ILE A 137 10.36 5.36 -0.13
N ASN A 138 10.62 4.12 -0.52
CA ASN A 138 11.65 3.30 0.10
C ASN A 138 12.93 3.40 -0.73
N VAL A 139 14.01 3.82 -0.08
CA VAL A 139 15.34 3.98 -0.67
C VAL A 139 16.24 2.89 -0.09
N GLU A 140 16.49 1.85 -0.88
CA GLU A 140 17.44 0.78 -0.53
C GLU A 140 18.80 1.01 -1.21
N LEU A 141 19.83 1.03 -0.38
CA LEU A 141 21.22 1.21 -0.78
C LEU A 141 22.01 -0.06 -0.44
N LEU A 142 22.49 -0.75 -1.48
CA LEU A 142 23.24 -1.99 -1.36
C LEU A 142 24.75 -1.75 -1.49
N ALA A 143 25.51 -2.28 -0.55
CA ALA A 143 26.97 -2.41 -0.61
C ALA A 143 27.38 -3.87 -0.34
N HIS A 144 28.68 -4.15 -0.43
CA HIS A 144 29.20 -5.47 -0.06
C HIS A 144 28.89 -5.77 1.41
N GLU A 145 28.14 -6.85 1.64
CA GLU A 145 27.70 -7.34 2.96
C GLU A 145 26.94 -6.31 3.81
N ARG A 146 26.34 -5.30 3.17
CA ARG A 146 25.66 -4.22 3.88
C ARG A 146 24.51 -3.68 3.04
N MET A 147 23.41 -3.37 3.70
CA MET A 147 22.23 -2.74 3.11
C MET A 147 21.74 -1.66 4.06
N GLU A 148 21.46 -0.48 3.54
CA GLU A 148 20.84 0.61 4.28
C GLU A 148 19.46 0.91 3.68
N GLU A 149 18.46 1.04 4.55
CA GLU A 149 17.05 1.23 4.19
C GLU A 149 16.54 2.57 4.75
N PHE A 150 15.99 3.42 3.88
CA PHE A 150 15.41 4.70 4.27
C PHE A 150 13.99 4.86 3.76
N ASP A 151 13.03 4.97 4.69
CA ASP A 151 11.63 5.21 4.37
C ASP A 151 11.25 6.69 4.48
N PHE A 152 10.58 7.18 3.45
CA PHE A 152 10.00 8.50 3.38
C PHE A 152 8.51 8.41 3.08
N PHE A 153 7.73 9.28 3.71
CA PHE A 153 6.27 9.30 3.59
C PHE A 153 5.86 10.70 3.17
N PHE A 154 5.25 10.83 1.99
CA PHE A 154 4.80 12.09 1.43
C PHE A 154 3.29 12.08 1.26
N SER A 155 2.64 13.19 1.60
CA SER A 155 1.25 13.41 1.24
C SER A 155 1.20 13.99 -0.17
N VAL A 156 0.55 13.27 -1.08
CA VAL A 156 0.32 13.64 -2.47
C VAL A 156 -1.15 14.08 -2.61
N PRO A 157 -1.42 15.33 -3.04
CA PRO A 157 -2.78 15.80 -3.28
C PRO A 157 -3.54 14.88 -4.23
N GLY A 158 -4.84 14.68 -4.01
CA GLY A 158 -5.72 14.00 -4.97
C GLY A 158 -6.63 12.92 -4.41
N LEU A 159 -6.27 12.28 -3.28
CA LEU A 159 -7.08 11.23 -2.66
C LEU A 159 -7.70 11.71 -1.34
N ARG A 160 -8.98 11.41 -1.09
CA ARG A 160 -9.55 11.42 0.26
C ARG A 160 -9.57 10.00 0.82
N ALA A 161 -8.55 9.68 1.60
CA ALA A 161 -8.49 8.45 2.39
C ALA A 161 -7.86 8.75 3.75
N HIS A 162 -8.31 8.06 4.80
CA HIS A 162 -7.60 8.03 6.08
C HIS A 162 -6.28 7.28 5.93
N THR A 163 -5.22 7.83 6.49
CA THR A 163 -3.89 7.22 6.52
C THR A 163 -3.74 6.39 7.80
N PHE A 164 -2.83 5.40 7.81
CA PHE A 164 -2.50 4.73 9.07
C PHE A 164 -2.01 5.72 10.13
N PHE A 165 -1.33 6.79 9.73
CA PHE A 165 -0.74 7.79 10.62
C PHE A 165 -1.79 8.67 11.31
N ASP A 166 -2.93 8.94 10.67
CA ASP A 166 -4.04 9.68 11.28
C ASP A 166 -4.66 8.91 12.46
N LEU A 167 -4.55 7.59 12.44
CA LEU A 167 -5.27 6.67 13.32
C LEU A 167 -4.53 6.34 14.62
N GLU A 168 -3.25 6.71 14.74
CA GLU A 168 -2.46 6.51 15.98
C GLU A 168 -3.08 7.22 17.20
N LYS A 169 -3.90 8.25 16.96
CA LYS A 169 -4.57 9.06 17.99
C LYS A 169 -6.06 8.76 18.14
N HIS A 170 -6.54 7.65 17.56
CA HIS A 170 -7.97 7.34 17.53
C HIS A 170 -8.56 7.12 18.93
N TYR A 171 -7.78 6.56 19.85
CA TYR A 171 -8.18 6.37 21.24
C TYR A 171 -7.41 7.33 22.17
N PRO A 172 -8.07 7.93 23.18
CA PRO A 172 -7.38 8.69 24.21
C PRO A 172 -6.51 7.74 25.05
N ALA A 173 -5.40 8.25 25.59
CA ALA A 173 -4.36 7.43 26.20
C ALA A 173 -4.88 6.55 27.35
N GLU A 174 -5.91 7.00 28.07
CA GLU A 174 -6.50 6.29 29.20
C GLU A 174 -7.35 5.07 28.79
N GLN A 175 -7.78 5.01 27.53
CA GLN A 175 -8.54 3.88 26.99
C GLN A 175 -7.61 2.79 26.44
N ILE A 176 -6.37 3.12 26.11
CA ILE A 176 -5.41 2.18 25.55
C ILE A 176 -4.91 1.23 26.65
N ARG A 177 -4.96 -0.08 26.38
CA ARG A 177 -4.56 -1.13 27.31
C ARG A 177 -3.48 -2.01 26.71
N GLU A 178 -2.31 -2.03 27.34
CA GLU A 178 -1.30 -3.06 27.07
C GLU A 178 -1.81 -4.40 27.63
N VAL A 179 -1.72 -5.45 26.82
CA VAL A 179 -2.18 -6.80 27.20
C VAL A 179 -1.08 -7.83 27.01
N GLU A 180 -1.07 -8.84 27.87
CA GLU A 180 -0.22 -10.02 27.72
C GLU A 180 -0.76 -10.96 26.63
N GLU A 181 0.11 -11.87 26.14
CA GLU A 181 -0.20 -12.73 24.99
C GLU A 181 -1.46 -13.59 25.20
N GLU A 182 -1.62 -14.18 26.40
CA GLU A 182 -2.79 -15.00 26.74
C GLU A 182 -4.09 -14.17 26.76
N ILE A 183 -4.04 -12.97 27.35
CA ILE A 183 -5.19 -12.06 27.41
C ILE A 183 -5.55 -11.55 26.01
N LEU A 184 -4.55 -11.27 25.16
CA LEU A 184 -4.77 -10.93 23.76
C LEU A 184 -5.53 -12.05 23.05
N ARG A 185 -5.05 -13.30 23.13
CA ARG A 185 -5.70 -14.45 22.50
C ARG A 185 -7.16 -14.58 22.94
N LEU A 186 -7.42 -14.56 24.25
CA LEU A 186 -8.78 -14.72 24.80
C LEU A 186 -9.70 -13.55 24.41
N THR A 187 -9.15 -12.34 24.32
CA THR A 187 -9.91 -11.16 23.91
C THR A 187 -10.27 -11.23 22.44
N LEU A 188 -9.34 -11.62 21.58
CA LEU A 188 -9.59 -11.85 20.16
C LEU A 188 -10.69 -12.91 19.99
N GLN A 189 -10.60 -14.07 20.66
CA GLN A 189 -11.62 -15.13 20.55
C GLN A 189 -13.06 -14.68 20.85
N LYS A 190 -13.23 -13.67 21.72
CA LYS A 190 -14.54 -13.14 22.13
C LYS A 190 -15.07 -12.00 21.26
N MET A 191 -14.26 -11.44 20.37
CA MET A 191 -14.72 -10.39 19.46
C MET A 191 -15.76 -10.95 18.46
N PRO A 192 -16.63 -10.09 17.89
CA PRO A 192 -17.62 -10.51 16.89
C PRO A 192 -17.02 -11.33 15.75
N CYS A 193 -17.79 -12.27 15.20
CA CYS A 193 -17.34 -13.06 14.05
C CYS A 193 -17.13 -12.22 12.80
N CYS A 194 -17.92 -11.17 12.68
CA CYS A 194 -18.29 -10.61 11.39
C CYS A 194 -18.49 -9.11 11.54
N THR A 195 -18.30 -8.42 10.42
CA THR A 195 -18.74 -7.04 10.26
C THR A 195 -20.27 -6.97 10.24
N THR A 196 -20.85 -5.77 10.29
CA THR A 196 -22.28 -5.54 10.15
C THR A 196 -22.62 -4.45 9.15
N ASN A 197 -23.90 -4.29 8.84
CA ASN A 197 -24.44 -3.04 8.32
C ASN A 197 -24.38 -1.93 9.38
N LYS A 198 -24.68 -0.69 8.98
CA LYS A 198 -24.63 0.51 9.84
C LYS A 198 -25.44 0.37 11.13
N ASP A 199 -26.59 -0.28 11.06
CA ASP A 199 -27.50 -0.43 12.20
C ASP A 199 -27.18 -1.66 13.07
N GLY A 200 -26.16 -2.45 12.72
CA GLY A 200 -25.77 -3.65 13.47
C GLY A 200 -26.76 -4.82 13.39
N THR A 201 -27.73 -4.77 12.47
CA THR A 201 -28.86 -5.73 12.40
C THR A 201 -28.59 -6.94 11.53
N ILE A 202 -27.62 -6.87 10.61
CA ILE A 202 -27.30 -7.95 9.66
C ILE A 202 -25.79 -8.13 9.63
N ASN A 203 -25.35 -9.40 9.69
CA ASN A 203 -23.93 -9.75 9.55
C ASN A 203 -23.45 -9.57 8.10
N GLY A 204 -22.23 -9.07 7.97
CA GLY A 204 -21.49 -8.95 6.73
C GLY A 204 -20.36 -9.95 6.61
N ASP A 205 -19.26 -9.48 6.02
CA ASP A 205 -18.07 -10.28 5.78
C ASP A 205 -17.38 -10.66 7.10
N PRO A 206 -16.70 -11.82 7.15
CA PRO A 206 -16.06 -12.34 8.36
C PRO A 206 -14.83 -11.51 8.76
N LEU A 207 -14.67 -11.27 10.06
CA LEU A 207 -13.48 -10.66 10.64
C LEU A 207 -12.37 -11.71 10.75
N ASN A 208 -11.75 -12.02 9.61
CA ASN A 208 -10.80 -13.13 9.44
C ASN A 208 -9.32 -12.72 9.61
N LEU A 209 -9.02 -11.50 10.04
CA LEU A 209 -7.66 -10.97 10.18
C LEU A 209 -7.46 -10.20 11.49
N VAL A 210 -6.24 -10.28 12.03
CA VAL A 210 -5.71 -9.43 13.09
C VAL A 210 -4.31 -8.98 12.68
N LEU A 211 -4.04 -7.68 12.75
CA LEU A 211 -2.70 -7.12 12.54
C LEU A 211 -2.19 -6.53 13.85
N ILE A 212 -0.91 -6.73 14.15
CA ILE A 212 -0.24 -6.16 15.32
C ILE A 212 0.96 -5.36 14.82
N GLY A 213 0.88 -4.04 14.94
CA GLY A 213 1.89 -3.13 14.43
C GLY A 213 1.43 -1.69 14.56
N ASN A 214 2.38 -0.78 14.74
CA ASN A 214 2.10 0.64 14.59
C ASN A 214 2.05 0.99 13.10
N PRO A 215 1.44 2.12 12.69
CA PRO A 215 1.45 2.62 11.31
C PRO A 215 2.80 2.49 10.58
N ARG A 216 3.89 2.87 11.26
CA ARG A 216 5.27 2.78 10.75
C ARG A 216 5.79 1.36 10.54
N ASP A 217 5.17 0.38 11.19
CA ASP A 217 5.51 -1.03 11.08
C ASP A 217 4.65 -1.72 10.01
N LEU A 218 3.39 -1.29 9.85
CA LEU A 218 2.43 -1.89 8.93
C LEU A 218 2.59 -1.39 7.49
N PHE A 219 2.67 -0.06 7.30
CA PHE A 219 2.57 0.55 5.97
C PHE A 219 3.65 0.07 4.99
N PRO A 220 4.95 0.03 5.37
CA PRO A 220 6.01 -0.44 4.47
C PRO A 220 5.76 -1.85 3.93
N ALA A 221 5.29 -2.74 4.80
CA ALA A 221 5.00 -4.11 4.42
C ALA A 221 3.87 -4.22 3.37
N PHE A 222 2.86 -3.35 3.46
CA PHE A 222 1.76 -3.30 2.50
C PHE A 222 2.22 -2.70 1.16
N VAL A 223 2.95 -1.58 1.19
CA VAL A 223 3.41 -0.90 -0.02
C VAL A 223 4.38 -1.78 -0.83
N ARG A 224 5.35 -2.43 -0.16
CA ARG A 224 6.28 -3.39 -0.81
C ARG A 224 5.57 -4.53 -1.55
N ARG A 225 4.31 -4.80 -1.20
CA ARG A 225 3.47 -5.85 -1.79
C ARG A 225 2.38 -5.33 -2.71
N GLY A 226 2.40 -4.03 -3.04
CA GLY A 226 1.45 -3.41 -3.97
C GLY A 226 0.03 -3.27 -3.42
N TRP A 227 -0.09 -3.11 -2.10
CA TRP A 227 -1.35 -2.71 -1.47
C TRP A 227 -1.42 -1.18 -1.39
N HIS A 228 -2.58 -0.63 -1.72
CA HIS A 228 -2.83 0.81 -1.79
C HIS A 228 -4.03 1.18 -0.94
N PRO A 229 -4.08 2.39 -0.36
CA PRO A 229 -5.30 2.91 0.22
C PRO A 229 -6.48 2.82 -0.76
N ALA A 230 -7.67 2.59 -0.24
CA ALA A 230 -8.90 2.75 -1.01
C ALA A 230 -9.53 4.09 -0.68
N GLU A 231 -9.98 4.79 -1.72
CA GLU A 231 -10.64 6.08 -1.58
C GLU A 231 -11.92 5.96 -0.75
N GLU A 232 -12.21 6.96 0.09
CA GLU A 232 -13.47 6.98 0.81
C GLU A 232 -14.67 7.18 -0.12
N THR A 233 -15.81 6.59 0.25
CA THR A 233 -17.05 6.83 -0.49
C THR A 233 -17.50 8.29 -0.36
N TYR A 234 -17.62 9.00 -1.48
CA TYR A 234 -18.10 10.39 -1.52
C TYR A 234 -19.62 10.48 -1.61
N SER A 235 -20.19 11.50 -1.00
CA SER A 235 -21.58 11.91 -1.25
C SER A 235 -21.67 12.83 -2.49
N GLY A 236 -22.74 12.71 -3.27
CA GLY A 236 -23.13 13.72 -4.27
C GLY A 236 -22.52 13.54 -5.67
N SER A 237 -22.17 14.64 -6.34
CA SER A 237 -21.75 14.67 -7.76
C SER A 237 -20.41 13.98 -8.03
N ILE A 238 -19.49 13.98 -7.06
CA ILE A 238 -18.17 13.34 -7.16
C ILE A 238 -18.29 11.81 -7.33
N TRP A 239 -19.34 11.22 -6.74
CA TRP A 239 -19.62 9.79 -6.86
C TRP A 239 -19.91 9.35 -8.31
N LYS A 240 -20.51 10.21 -9.14
CA LYS A 240 -20.75 9.90 -10.56
C LYS A 240 -19.44 9.80 -11.36
N THR A 241 -18.47 10.63 -11.03
CA THR A 241 -17.14 10.61 -11.64
C THR A 241 -16.40 9.33 -11.23
N ILE A 242 -16.43 8.98 -9.95
CA ILE A 242 -15.84 7.72 -9.45
C ILE A 242 -16.52 6.49 -10.04
N LYS A 243 -17.84 6.55 -10.26
CA LYS A 243 -18.59 5.50 -10.96
C LYS A 243 -18.05 5.28 -12.38
N SER A 244 -17.71 6.33 -13.13
CA SER A 244 -17.09 6.16 -14.46
C SER A 244 -15.71 5.52 -14.38
N PHE A 245 -14.95 5.79 -13.32
CA PHE A 245 -13.65 5.18 -13.04
C PHE A 245 -13.76 3.71 -12.62
N LEU A 246 -14.81 3.34 -11.87
CA LEU A 246 -15.15 1.95 -11.51
C LEU A 246 -15.49 1.07 -12.73
N PHE A 247 -15.95 1.66 -13.84
CA PHE A 247 -16.20 0.96 -15.11
C PHE A 247 -15.07 1.15 -16.14
N GLY A 248 -14.03 1.92 -15.81
CA GLY A 248 -12.86 2.16 -16.65
C GLY A 248 -11.67 1.28 -16.25
N ASN A 249 -10.81 0.91 -17.20
CA ASN A 249 -9.78 -0.12 -17.01
C ASN A 249 -8.62 0.21 -16.04
N ARG A 250 -8.59 1.35 -15.31
CA ARG A 250 -7.34 1.85 -14.69
C ARG A 250 -7.41 2.42 -13.26
N TYR A 251 -8.55 2.49 -12.59
CA TYR A 251 -8.58 3.17 -11.28
C TYR A 251 -8.08 2.28 -10.11
N ARG A 252 -6.83 2.49 -9.70
CA ARG A 252 -6.12 1.75 -8.63
C ARG A 252 -6.71 1.98 -7.23
N TYR A 253 -7.32 3.15 -7.00
CA TYR A 253 -7.77 3.62 -5.69
C TYR A 253 -9.28 3.48 -5.45
N SER A 254 -9.97 2.69 -6.27
CA SER A 254 -11.44 2.59 -6.26
C SER A 254 -12.06 2.42 -4.86
N PRO A 255 -13.17 3.12 -4.56
CA PRO A 255 -13.77 3.07 -3.24
C PRO A 255 -14.31 1.69 -2.90
N VAL A 256 -14.26 1.37 -1.60
CA VAL A 256 -14.88 0.18 -1.04
C VAL A 256 -16.14 0.55 -0.25
N SER A 257 -17.20 -0.26 -0.38
CA SER A 257 -18.40 -0.06 0.42
C SER A 257 -18.09 -0.17 1.93
N PRO A 258 -18.74 0.65 2.78
CA PRO A 258 -18.46 0.66 4.21
C PRO A 258 -19.00 -0.60 4.87
N LEU A 259 -18.18 -1.19 5.74
CA LEU A 259 -18.58 -2.22 6.69
C LEU A 259 -18.44 -1.65 8.10
N TYR A 260 -19.18 -2.20 9.05
CA TYR A 260 -19.23 -1.66 10.41
C TYR A 260 -18.74 -2.67 11.45
N LEU A 261 -18.02 -2.16 12.44
CA LEU A 261 -17.59 -2.86 13.65
C LEU A 261 -17.40 -1.82 14.75
N PHE A 262 -17.74 -2.15 16.00
CA PHE A 262 -17.69 -1.22 17.13
C PHE A 262 -18.51 0.07 16.88
N ASP A 263 -19.69 -0.09 16.26
CA ASP A 263 -20.63 0.98 15.92
C ASP A 263 -20.07 2.07 14.98
N ARG A 264 -19.00 1.74 14.24
CA ARG A 264 -18.33 2.66 13.31
C ARG A 264 -17.87 1.97 12.03
N LYS A 265 -17.73 2.77 10.97
CA LYS A 265 -17.14 2.32 9.69
C LYS A 265 -15.68 1.90 9.89
N GLN A 266 -15.13 1.14 8.95
CA GLN A 266 -13.69 0.82 8.92
C GLN A 266 -12.84 2.08 9.02
N ASP A 267 -11.73 2.01 9.76
CA ASP A 267 -10.79 3.13 9.90
C ASP A 267 -9.97 3.35 8.63
N ILE A 268 -9.52 2.24 8.04
CA ILE A 268 -8.76 2.24 6.81
C ILE A 268 -9.18 1.07 5.94
N ALA A 269 -9.13 1.29 4.63
CA ALA A 269 -9.30 0.26 3.64
C ALA A 269 -8.08 0.26 2.71
N LEU A 270 -7.57 -0.93 2.42
CA LEU A 270 -6.53 -1.15 1.42
C LEU A 270 -7.06 -2.04 0.31
N GLN A 271 -6.45 -1.94 -0.86
CA GLN A 271 -6.72 -2.80 -1.99
C GLN A 271 -5.46 -3.17 -2.75
N LYS A 272 -5.47 -4.36 -3.32
CA LYS A 272 -4.46 -4.81 -4.27
C LYS A 272 -5.17 -5.15 -5.58
N ALA A 273 -4.98 -4.29 -6.58
CA ALA A 273 -5.53 -4.52 -7.91
C ALA A 273 -4.89 -5.76 -8.53
N ARG A 274 -5.69 -6.59 -9.19
CA ARG A 274 -5.20 -7.64 -10.10
C ARG A 274 -5.47 -7.16 -11.52
N GLY A 275 -5.02 -7.89 -12.55
CA GLY A 275 -4.91 -7.39 -13.94
C GLY A 275 -6.15 -6.70 -14.56
N THR A 276 -7.33 -6.72 -13.92
CA THR A 276 -8.49 -5.87 -14.27
C THR A 276 -9.11 -5.25 -13.02
N ILE A 277 -9.86 -4.16 -13.20
CA ILE A 277 -10.63 -3.50 -12.14
C ILE A 277 -11.67 -4.40 -11.43
N HIS A 278 -12.09 -5.50 -12.05
CA HIS A 278 -13.11 -6.41 -11.51
C HIS A 278 -12.53 -7.48 -10.58
N GLN A 279 -11.21 -7.63 -10.55
CA GLN A 279 -10.50 -8.60 -9.72
C GLN A 279 -9.55 -7.86 -8.79
N ARG A 280 -9.85 -7.88 -7.50
CA ARG A 280 -9.07 -7.17 -6.48
C ARG A 280 -9.06 -7.96 -5.19
N ASN A 281 -8.04 -7.76 -4.36
CA ASN A 281 -8.17 -8.09 -2.95
C ASN A 281 -8.52 -6.81 -2.20
N HIS A 282 -9.49 -6.90 -1.30
CA HIS A 282 -9.90 -5.81 -0.42
C HIS A 282 -9.56 -6.16 1.01
N LEU A 283 -9.04 -5.17 1.74
CA LEU A 283 -8.73 -5.26 3.15
C LEU A 283 -9.38 -4.08 3.85
N ARG A 284 -10.08 -4.34 4.96
CA ARG A 284 -10.63 -3.32 5.85
C ARG A 284 -10.11 -3.56 7.25
N LEU A 285 -9.72 -2.50 7.95
CA LEU A 285 -9.13 -2.57 9.28
C LEU A 285 -9.83 -1.62 10.26
N TRP A 286 -9.95 -2.09 11.51
CA TRP A 286 -10.41 -1.35 12.66
C TRP A 286 -9.34 -1.39 13.74
N ILE A 287 -8.87 -0.23 14.18
CA ILE A 287 -7.99 -0.14 15.34
C ILE A 287 -8.77 -0.48 16.62
N THR A 288 -8.15 -1.23 17.53
CA THR A 288 -8.71 -1.54 18.85
C THR A 288 -8.02 -0.70 19.93
N PRO A 289 -8.59 -0.59 21.14
CA PRO A 289 -7.90 0.04 22.27
C PRO A 289 -6.79 -0.86 22.86
N LEU A 290 -6.43 -1.98 22.21
CA LEU A 290 -5.41 -2.90 22.73
C LEU A 290 -4.03 -2.59 22.14
N LYS A 291 -3.01 -2.74 22.98
CA LYS A 291 -1.61 -2.84 22.57
C LYS A 291 -1.01 -4.17 23.02
N PHE A 292 -0.13 -4.71 22.19
CA PHE A 292 0.69 -5.88 22.51
C PHE A 292 2.14 -5.58 22.16
N LYS A 293 3.02 -5.67 23.16
CA LYS A 293 4.42 -5.26 23.08
C LYS A 293 4.57 -3.82 22.56
N GLY A 294 3.72 -2.91 23.02
CA GLY A 294 3.71 -1.51 22.62
C GLY A 294 3.22 -1.23 21.19
N LYS A 295 2.76 -2.26 20.46
CA LYS A 295 2.21 -2.15 19.10
C LYS A 295 0.68 -2.20 19.11
N HIS A 296 0.04 -1.37 18.30
CA HIS A 296 -1.43 -1.38 18.16
C HIS A 296 -1.96 -2.71 17.60
N VAL A 297 -3.10 -3.16 18.12
CA VAL A 297 -3.84 -4.32 17.61
C VAL A 297 -5.00 -3.85 16.75
N TRP A 298 -5.08 -4.39 15.54
CA TRP A 298 -6.10 -4.11 14.55
C TRP A 298 -6.89 -5.38 14.27
N VAL A 299 -8.21 -5.26 14.12
CA VAL A 299 -9.07 -6.35 13.64
C VAL A 299 -9.45 -6.02 12.21
N GLY A 300 -9.46 -7.02 11.34
CA GLY A 300 -9.63 -6.82 9.93
C GLY A 300 -10.49 -7.86 9.24
N GLN A 301 -10.86 -7.49 8.03
CA GLN A 301 -11.55 -8.33 7.06
C GLN A 301 -10.78 -8.25 5.75
N VAL A 302 -10.35 -9.39 5.22
CA VAL A 302 -9.77 -9.51 3.89
C VAL A 302 -10.63 -10.43 3.03
N SER A 303 -10.93 -9.99 1.81
CA SER A 303 -11.66 -10.76 0.80
C SER A 303 -11.05 -10.56 -0.57
N ARG A 304 -11.40 -11.46 -1.47
CA ARG A 304 -11.06 -11.38 -2.89
C ARG A 304 -12.32 -11.19 -3.71
N ASP A 305 -12.29 -10.22 -4.61
CA ASP A 305 -13.33 -9.99 -5.58
C ASP A 305 -13.01 -10.76 -6.86
N ILE A 306 -13.95 -11.55 -7.34
CA ILE A 306 -13.81 -12.41 -8.55
C ILE A 306 -14.62 -11.91 -9.74
N GLY A 307 -15.40 -10.85 -9.56
CA GLY A 307 -16.16 -10.21 -10.63
C GLY A 307 -17.12 -9.16 -10.11
N ILE A 308 -18.01 -8.69 -10.97
CA ILE A 308 -19.10 -7.77 -10.64
C ILE A 308 -20.46 -8.46 -10.83
N ARG A 309 -21.44 -8.09 -10.00
CA ARG A 309 -22.81 -8.60 -10.07
C ARG A 309 -23.80 -7.45 -9.84
N PHE A 310 -24.92 -7.50 -10.55
CA PHE A 310 -26.05 -6.63 -10.24
C PHE A 310 -26.73 -7.07 -8.92
N THR A 311 -27.10 -6.11 -8.08
CA THR A 311 -27.82 -6.36 -6.83
C THR A 311 -28.61 -5.12 -6.42
N THR A 312 -29.80 -5.29 -5.85
CA THR A 312 -30.58 -4.17 -5.28
C THR A 312 -30.14 -3.79 -3.87
N LYS A 313 -29.23 -4.57 -3.27
CA LYS A 313 -28.76 -4.39 -1.89
C LYS A 313 -27.57 -3.45 -1.76
N SER A 314 -26.98 -3.00 -2.87
CA SER A 314 -25.95 -1.96 -2.89
C SER A 314 -26.51 -0.65 -3.44
N SER A 315 -25.97 0.48 -2.97
CA SER A 315 -26.32 1.83 -3.44
C SER A 315 -26.14 2.01 -4.96
N ASP A 316 -25.25 1.22 -5.56
CA ASP A 316 -24.81 1.37 -6.95
C ASP A 316 -25.50 0.43 -7.93
N LEU A 317 -26.40 -0.41 -7.42
CA LEU A 317 -27.08 -1.50 -8.13
C LEU A 317 -26.13 -2.55 -8.75
N VAL A 318 -24.84 -2.41 -8.49
CA VAL A 318 -23.73 -3.29 -8.86
C VAL A 318 -22.87 -3.43 -7.61
N THR A 319 -22.37 -4.63 -7.35
CA THR A 319 -21.39 -4.90 -6.30
C THR A 319 -20.36 -5.89 -6.81
N HIS A 320 -19.20 -5.95 -6.19
CA HIS A 320 -18.25 -7.01 -6.47
C HIS A 320 -18.74 -8.32 -5.86
N LYS A 321 -18.59 -9.41 -6.61
CA LYS A 321 -18.82 -10.75 -6.10
C LYS A 321 -17.54 -11.21 -5.41
N ILE A 322 -17.63 -11.51 -4.11
CA ILE A 322 -16.50 -12.08 -3.38
C ILE A 322 -16.30 -13.56 -3.74
N ASP A 323 -15.06 -14.02 -3.68
CA ASP A 323 -14.73 -15.45 -3.67
C ASP A 323 -15.33 -16.08 -2.40
N PRO A 324 -16.06 -17.20 -2.51
CA PRO A 324 -16.61 -17.85 -1.34
C PRO A 324 -15.54 -18.44 -0.40
N ASP A 325 -14.33 -18.74 -0.87
CA ASP A 325 -13.21 -19.17 -0.02
C ASP A 325 -12.47 -17.95 0.56
N VAL A 326 -12.99 -17.40 1.65
CA VAL A 326 -12.35 -16.22 2.29
C VAL A 326 -11.00 -16.55 2.94
N ASP A 327 -10.71 -17.84 3.17
CA ASP A 327 -9.42 -18.26 3.72
C ASP A 327 -8.31 -18.19 2.66
N GLU A 328 -8.63 -18.36 1.36
CA GLU A 328 -7.67 -18.18 0.27
C GLU A 328 -7.16 -16.73 0.24
N ALA A 329 -8.06 -15.75 0.33
CA ALA A 329 -7.70 -14.34 0.37
C ALA A 329 -6.84 -14.00 1.61
N ARG A 330 -7.22 -14.56 2.77
CA ARG A 330 -6.50 -14.43 4.04
C ARG A 330 -5.09 -15.00 3.97
N ASN A 331 -4.93 -16.20 3.42
CA ASN A 331 -3.64 -16.86 3.30
C ASN A 331 -2.74 -16.17 2.27
N GLY A 332 -3.30 -15.71 1.14
CA GLY A 332 -2.56 -14.91 0.17
C GLY A 332 -2.03 -13.59 0.77
N LEU A 333 -2.77 -12.97 1.70
CA LEU A 333 -2.26 -11.82 2.45
C LEU A 333 -1.10 -12.20 3.39
N ALA A 334 -1.17 -13.36 4.04
CA ALA A 334 -0.07 -13.87 4.87
C ALA A 334 1.22 -14.03 4.05
N GLU A 335 1.11 -14.65 2.87
CA GLU A 335 2.22 -14.83 1.94
C GLU A 335 2.79 -13.50 1.46
N ASP A 336 1.92 -12.55 1.08
CA ASP A 336 2.37 -11.21 0.71
C ASP A 336 3.19 -10.59 1.83
N LEU A 337 2.67 -10.56 3.05
CA LEU A 337 3.34 -9.93 4.19
C LEU A 337 4.58 -10.72 4.66
N LEU A 338 4.67 -12.02 4.37
CA LEU A 338 5.91 -12.79 4.54
C LEU A 338 6.99 -12.32 3.55
N PHE A 339 6.64 -12.16 2.27
CA PHE A 339 7.56 -11.69 1.22
C PHE A 339 7.83 -10.18 1.27
N SER A 340 7.11 -9.42 2.12
CA SER A 340 7.45 -8.03 2.41
C SER A 340 8.63 -7.90 3.37
N GLN A 341 9.06 -9.02 3.98
CA GLN A 341 10.07 -9.11 5.04
C GLN A 341 9.71 -8.33 6.32
N GLY A 342 8.50 -7.76 6.43
CA GLY A 342 8.05 -7.06 7.65
C GLY A 342 7.36 -7.98 8.67
N LEU A 343 6.98 -9.20 8.30
CA LEU A 343 6.29 -10.13 9.18
C LEU A 343 7.25 -10.72 10.22
N VAL A 344 6.96 -10.52 11.51
CA VAL A 344 7.77 -11.02 12.63
C VAL A 344 7.18 -12.25 13.29
N LYS A 345 5.85 -12.30 13.44
CA LYS A 345 5.18 -13.43 14.09
C LYS A 345 3.83 -13.70 13.43
N VAL A 346 3.52 -14.96 13.15
CA VAL A 346 2.28 -15.39 12.50
C VAL A 346 1.57 -16.48 13.30
N GLY A 347 0.24 -16.50 13.29
CA GLY A 347 -0.51 -17.65 13.78
C GLY A 347 -2.00 -17.45 13.60
N TYR A 348 -2.79 -18.26 14.29
CA TYR A 348 -4.23 -18.25 14.13
C TYR A 348 -4.95 -18.24 15.48
N VAL A 349 -6.11 -17.61 15.51
CA VAL A 349 -6.98 -17.58 16.68
C VAL A 349 -8.42 -17.86 16.26
N LYS A 350 -9.16 -18.66 17.04
CA LYS A 350 -10.60 -18.84 16.81
C LYS A 350 -11.36 -17.51 16.89
N GLY A 351 -12.51 -17.41 16.23
CA GLY A 351 -13.44 -16.30 16.47
C GLY A 351 -14.45 -16.01 15.37
N VAL A 352 -14.27 -16.57 14.16
CA VAL A 352 -15.23 -16.40 13.06
C VAL A 352 -16.33 -17.47 13.11
N GLY A 353 -15.96 -18.68 13.51
CA GLY A 353 -16.86 -19.85 13.48
C GLY A 353 -16.79 -20.58 12.15
N LEU A 354 -16.82 -21.92 12.20
CA LEU A 354 -16.69 -22.78 11.02
C LEU A 354 -17.89 -22.58 10.08
N SER A 355 -17.60 -22.40 8.80
CA SER A 355 -18.59 -22.44 7.73
C SER A 355 -18.03 -23.27 6.59
N THR A 356 -18.77 -24.29 6.13
CA THR A 356 -18.30 -25.21 5.08
C THR A 356 -18.91 -24.84 3.74
N SER A 357 -18.34 -25.35 2.64
CA SER A 357 -18.91 -25.16 1.30
C SER A 357 -20.34 -25.70 1.19
N ASP A 358 -20.68 -26.74 1.96
CA ASP A 358 -22.02 -27.36 1.96
C ASP A 358 -23.02 -26.59 2.83
N ASN A 359 -22.53 -25.80 3.79
CA ASN A 359 -23.34 -24.94 4.66
C ASN A 359 -22.69 -23.55 4.81
N PRO A 360 -22.67 -22.76 3.72
CA PRO A 360 -21.99 -21.48 3.70
C PRO A 360 -22.81 -20.41 4.44
N GLN A 361 -22.11 -19.45 5.03
CA GLN A 361 -22.72 -18.23 5.55
C GLN A 361 -22.97 -17.23 4.41
N LYS A 362 -23.73 -16.17 4.69
CA LYS A 362 -24.00 -15.08 3.74
C LYS A 362 -23.56 -13.75 4.33
N ASN A 363 -23.05 -12.87 3.48
CA ASN A 363 -22.76 -11.48 3.83
C ASN A 363 -23.94 -10.54 3.52
N LEU A 364 -23.71 -9.22 3.62
CA LEU A 364 -24.73 -8.18 3.38
C LEU A 364 -25.30 -8.17 1.96
N THR A 365 -24.57 -8.69 0.98
CA THR A 365 -24.95 -8.72 -0.45
C THR A 365 -25.55 -10.06 -0.88
N ASP A 366 -25.81 -10.97 0.06
CA ASP A 366 -26.18 -12.38 -0.13
C ASP A 366 -25.11 -13.24 -0.81
N ASP A 367 -23.87 -12.77 -0.89
CA ASP A 367 -22.78 -13.61 -1.35
C ASP A 367 -22.44 -14.63 -0.26
N THR A 368 -22.32 -15.88 -0.69
CA THR A 368 -21.99 -17.00 0.19
C THR A 368 -20.49 -17.01 0.47
N TYR A 369 -20.09 -17.34 1.70
CA TYR A 369 -18.71 -17.60 2.05
C TYR A 369 -18.58 -18.83 2.97
N PHE A 370 -17.40 -19.45 2.95
CA PHE A 370 -17.00 -20.53 3.85
C PHE A 370 -15.58 -20.25 4.38
N THR A 371 -15.29 -20.76 5.58
CA THR A 371 -14.04 -20.49 6.32
C THR A 371 -13.81 -21.57 7.38
N ASP A 372 -12.54 -21.84 7.70
CA ASP A 372 -12.11 -22.68 8.82
C ASP A 372 -12.50 -22.11 10.21
N GLY A 373 -13.02 -20.88 10.26
CA GLY A 373 -13.51 -20.24 11.46
C GLY A 373 -12.45 -19.52 12.28
N LEU A 374 -11.23 -19.43 11.76
CA LEU A 374 -10.09 -18.77 12.40
C LEU A 374 -9.88 -17.36 11.87
N ARG A 375 -9.11 -16.58 12.63
CA ARG A 375 -8.51 -15.32 12.22
C ARG A 375 -7.02 -15.51 12.10
N LEU A 376 -6.45 -15.01 11.01
CA LEU A 376 -5.01 -14.93 10.84
C LEU A 376 -4.48 -13.77 11.70
N VAL A 377 -3.40 -14.00 12.44
CA VAL A 377 -2.77 -13.02 13.32
C VAL A 377 -1.37 -12.75 12.81
N LEU A 378 -1.10 -11.51 12.41
CA LEU A 378 0.20 -11.09 11.85
C LEU A 378 0.77 -9.96 12.69
N MET A 379 1.95 -10.18 13.27
CA MET A 379 2.72 -9.13 13.93
C MET A 379 3.81 -8.64 12.99
N LEU A 380 3.82 -7.35 12.69
CA LEU A 380 4.80 -6.74 11.81
C LEU A 380 5.74 -5.78 12.54
N ASP A 381 6.91 -5.60 11.96
CA ASP A 381 7.88 -4.62 12.39
C ASP A 381 8.47 -3.90 11.19
N ARG A 382 8.99 -2.70 11.45
CA ARG A 382 9.54 -1.86 10.39
C ARG A 382 10.79 -2.46 9.77
N ARG A 383 11.62 -3.13 10.57
CA ARG A 383 12.87 -3.74 10.11
C ARG A 383 12.58 -5.00 9.31
N SER A 384 13.20 -5.11 8.14
CA SER A 384 13.21 -6.32 7.34
C SER A 384 13.86 -7.47 8.13
N ILE A 385 13.12 -8.56 8.32
CA ILE A 385 13.64 -9.79 8.94
C ILE A 385 13.72 -10.93 7.91
N PRO A 386 14.73 -11.80 8.00
CA PRO A 386 14.78 -13.00 7.19
C PRO A 386 13.54 -13.89 7.44
N ILE A 387 12.97 -14.45 6.38
CA ILE A 387 11.79 -15.35 6.46
C ILE A 387 12.02 -16.50 7.48
N ARG A 388 13.25 -17.01 7.57
CA ARG A 388 13.63 -18.07 8.53
C ARG A 388 13.58 -17.66 10.00
N GLU A 389 13.49 -16.36 10.30
CA GLU A 389 13.43 -15.81 11.66
C GLU A 389 11.99 -15.48 12.10
N VAL A 390 11.01 -15.64 11.20
CA VAL A 390 9.59 -15.45 11.50
C VAL A 390 9.15 -16.45 12.57
N GLN A 391 8.55 -15.93 13.64
CA GLN A 391 8.08 -16.71 14.79
C GLN A 391 6.60 -17.10 14.64
N PHE A 392 6.12 -17.96 15.55
CA PHE A 392 4.73 -18.44 15.53
C PHE A 392 3.96 -18.12 16.82
N PHE A 393 2.69 -17.71 16.68
CA PHE A 393 1.73 -17.78 17.78
C PHE A 393 1.17 -19.20 17.86
N HIS A 394 1.58 -19.96 18.88
CA HIS A 394 1.15 -21.35 19.09
C HIS A 394 -0.22 -21.42 19.80
N TRP A 395 -1.27 -20.92 19.14
CA TRP A 395 -2.60 -20.77 19.76
C TRP A 395 -3.62 -21.78 19.24
N ASP A 396 -4.10 -21.60 18.01
CA ASP A 396 -5.06 -22.47 17.33
C ASP A 396 -4.47 -22.86 15.95
N ASN A 397 -4.84 -24.04 15.44
CA ASN A 397 -4.35 -24.55 14.14
C ASN A 397 -5.51 -24.69 13.15
N PRO A 398 -5.32 -24.37 11.86
CA PRO A 398 -6.28 -24.66 10.81
C PRO A 398 -6.63 -26.15 10.74
N LEU A 399 -7.89 -26.46 10.44
CA LEU A 399 -8.42 -27.83 10.43
C LEU A 399 -7.83 -28.73 9.33
N SER A 400 -6.91 -28.22 8.51
CA SER A 400 -6.07 -29.02 7.62
C SER A 400 -4.65 -28.45 7.50
N ASN A 401 -3.64 -29.33 7.48
CA ASN A 401 -2.25 -28.97 7.16
C ASN A 401 -2.09 -28.31 5.78
N ALA A 402 -3.12 -28.35 4.92
CA ALA A 402 -3.10 -27.81 3.56
C ALA A 402 -3.52 -26.33 3.48
N ARG A 403 -3.99 -25.71 4.57
CA ARG A 403 -4.48 -24.33 4.60
C ARG A 403 -3.75 -23.42 5.59
N ALA A 404 -2.76 -23.94 6.31
CA ALA A 404 -1.96 -23.17 7.25
C ALA A 404 -0.64 -22.75 6.62
N LEU A 405 -0.19 -21.51 6.88
CA LEU A 405 1.20 -21.14 6.66
C LEU A 405 2.03 -21.77 7.80
N ASP A 406 2.64 -22.92 7.55
CA ASP A 406 3.52 -23.65 8.48
C ASP A 406 4.95 -23.67 7.92
N LEU A 407 5.84 -22.82 8.45
CA LEU A 407 7.25 -22.74 8.02
C LEU A 407 8.16 -23.67 8.84
N THR A 408 7.60 -24.52 9.71
CA THR A 408 8.38 -25.39 10.61
C THR A 408 8.70 -26.76 10.01
N LYS A 409 8.27 -27.01 8.76
CA LYS A 409 8.46 -28.28 8.04
C LYS A 409 9.43 -28.16 6.89
#